data_AF-A0A2T4VMU6-F1
#
_entry.id   AF-A0A2T4VMU6-F1
#
_cell.length_a   1.000
_cell.length_b   1.000
_cell.length_c   1.000
_cell.angle_alpha   90.00
_cell.angle_beta   90.00
_cell.angle_gamma   90.00
#
_symmetry.space_group_name_H-M   'P 1'
#
loop_
_entity.id
_entity.type
_entity.pdbx_description
1 polymer ?
#
loop_
_entity_poly.entity_id
_entity_poly.type
_entity_poly.pdbx_seq_one_letter_code
_entity_poly.pdbx_strand_id
1 'polypeptide(L)'
;MFTMVDVLLGVTFIFLAMSLICSAAVEGLEVFIRKRAKALQQTLTDILGDQGARDFYSHALIQSLKTVQGKPPSYIPTRTFVIALVEGVLKRGVKGTMDDVERKVQALPPQADKLKQSLLALIAAADGDLERFQTSLEDWFNAAMDRLSGWYKRRTQVIVFTVGLVFSAAYNIDTIQIFNQLSRDSALRAALVTAAENQQRAGFPQGTESEQDKEHFQEQLKALGELGLPLGWSSGKATEGSPLANLRQPPTTPMGWVLKVLGLLMTGFAVSLGAPFWFDVLNKIIVVRSTVKPGEKSPEERSKS
;
A
#
# COMPACT_ATOMS: atom_id res chain seq x y z
N MET A 1 5.45 29.86 -17.82
CA MET A 1 4.63 29.30 -16.74
C MET A 1 3.78 28.11 -17.22
N PHE A 2 3.04 28.24 -18.32
CA PHE A 2 2.25 27.14 -18.92
C PHE A 2 3.05 25.88 -19.28
N THR A 3 4.26 26.05 -19.80
CA THR A 3 5.15 24.94 -20.17
C THR A 3 5.50 24.05 -18.98
N MET A 4 5.76 24.62 -17.80
CA MET A 4 6.10 23.86 -16.60
C MET A 4 4.91 23.10 -16.03
N VAL A 5 3.70 23.68 -16.08
CA VAL A 5 2.47 22.99 -15.64
C VAL A 5 2.20 21.78 -16.53
N ASP A 6 2.35 21.92 -17.85
CA ASP A 6 2.18 20.81 -18.79
C ASP A 6 3.26 19.71 -18.62
N VAL A 7 4.51 20.09 -18.31
CA VAL A 7 5.58 19.12 -17.96
C VAL A 7 5.21 18.35 -16.69
N LEU A 8 4.79 19.04 -15.63
CA LEU A 8 4.40 18.42 -14.37
C LEU A 8 3.18 17.51 -14.55
N LEU A 9 2.21 17.90 -15.38
CA LEU A 9 1.07 17.06 -15.73
C LEU A 9 1.52 15.76 -16.40
N GLY A 10 2.41 15.85 -17.39
CA GLY A 10 2.95 14.68 -18.10
C GLY A 10 3.74 13.73 -17.18
N VAL A 11 4.60 14.27 -16.32
CA VAL A 11 5.36 13.48 -15.32
C VAL A 11 4.40 12.77 -14.34
N THR A 12 3.44 13.52 -13.80
CA THR A 12 2.43 13.00 -12.87
C THR A 12 1.60 11.88 -13.50
N PHE A 13 1.19 12.07 -14.76
CA PHE A 13 0.43 11.08 -15.49
C PHE A 13 1.23 9.78 -15.72
N ILE A 14 2.52 9.89 -16.05
CA ILE A 14 3.41 8.70 -16.16
C ILE A 14 3.55 7.99 -14.80
N PHE A 15 3.71 8.73 -13.70
CA PHE A 15 3.78 8.13 -12.36
C PHE A 15 2.49 7.44 -11.95
N LEU A 16 1.34 8.03 -12.27
CA LEU A 16 0.04 7.41 -12.03
C LEU A 16 -0.08 6.10 -12.82
N ALA A 17 0.24 6.13 -14.11
CA ALA A 17 0.18 4.97 -14.98
C ALA A 17 1.13 3.85 -14.50
N MET A 18 2.34 4.22 -14.06
CA MET A 18 3.30 3.27 -13.48
C MET A 18 2.89 2.72 -12.13
N SER A 19 2.24 3.54 -11.30
CA SER A 19 1.71 3.10 -10.02
C SER A 19 0.59 2.10 -10.20
N LEU A 20 -0.27 2.28 -11.21
CA LEU A 20 -1.31 1.29 -11.57
C LEU A 20 -0.69 -0.04 -12.02
N ILE A 21 0.31 -0.02 -12.90
CA ILE A 21 1.03 -1.22 -13.34
C ILE A 21 1.69 -1.94 -12.16
N CYS A 22 2.37 -1.19 -11.30
CA CYS A 22 3.05 -1.75 -10.14
C CYS A 22 2.06 -2.28 -9.11
N SER A 23 0.95 -1.58 -8.86
CA SER A 23 -0.12 -2.05 -7.98
C SER A 23 -0.65 -3.39 -8.46
N ALA A 24 -0.90 -3.56 -9.76
CA ALA A 24 -1.38 -4.83 -10.28
C ALA A 24 -0.32 -5.96 -10.23
N ALA A 25 0.96 -5.62 -10.42
CA ALA A 25 2.06 -6.58 -10.18
C ALA A 25 2.15 -7.00 -8.70
N VAL A 26 1.81 -6.08 -7.78
CA VAL A 26 1.73 -6.32 -6.33
C VAL A 26 0.39 -6.97 -5.94
N GLU A 27 -0.69 -6.82 -6.69
CA GLU A 27 -1.96 -7.54 -6.50
C GLU A 27 -1.83 -9.00 -6.92
N GLY A 28 -0.98 -9.33 -7.90
CA GLY A 28 -0.50 -10.71 -8.09
C GLY A 28 0.23 -11.26 -6.85
N LEU A 29 0.70 -10.38 -5.97
CA LEU A 29 1.22 -10.70 -4.64
C LEU A 29 0.10 -10.77 -3.57
N GLU A 30 -1.17 -10.99 -3.97
CA GLU A 30 -2.46 -11.21 -3.24
C GLU A 30 -2.38 -12.10 -1.97
N VAL A 31 -1.20 -12.64 -1.72
CA VAL A 31 -0.73 -13.19 -0.46
C VAL A 31 -0.58 -12.10 0.63
N PHE A 32 -0.65 -10.82 0.30
CA PHE A 32 -0.38 -9.74 1.26
C PHE A 32 -1.44 -9.67 2.39
N ILE A 33 -2.74 -9.73 2.12
CA ILE A 33 -3.74 -9.82 3.21
C ILE A 33 -3.60 -11.16 3.98
N ARG A 34 -3.24 -12.25 3.29
CA ARG A 34 -3.01 -13.58 3.88
C ARG A 34 -1.79 -13.63 4.82
N LYS A 35 -0.75 -12.83 4.54
CA LYS A 35 0.45 -12.71 5.38
C LYS A 35 0.15 -12.01 6.70
N ARG A 36 -0.77 -11.05 6.73
CA ARG A 36 -1.17 -10.38 7.98
C ARG A 36 -1.88 -11.35 8.93
N ALA A 37 -2.89 -12.09 8.45
CA ALA A 37 -3.58 -13.10 9.27
C ALA A 37 -2.60 -14.16 9.80
N LYS A 38 -1.68 -14.63 8.95
CA LYS A 38 -0.62 -15.57 9.36
C LYS A 38 0.37 -14.96 10.36
N ALA A 39 0.76 -13.70 10.20
CA ALA A 39 1.66 -13.01 11.11
C ALA A 39 1.01 -12.74 12.47
N LEU A 40 -0.28 -12.38 12.49
CA LEU A 40 -1.07 -12.27 13.70
C LEU A 40 -1.14 -13.63 14.41
N GLN A 41 -1.42 -14.69 13.65
CA GLN A 41 -1.43 -16.05 14.19
C GLN A 41 -0.09 -16.45 14.78
N GLN A 42 1.00 -16.20 14.06
CA GLN A 42 2.35 -16.48 14.57
C GLN A 42 2.64 -15.68 15.84
N THR A 43 2.31 -14.38 15.86
CA THR A 43 2.52 -13.50 17.03
C THR A 43 1.75 -14.01 18.24
N LEU A 44 0.49 -14.42 18.05
CA LEU A 44 -0.33 -14.97 19.13
C LEU A 44 0.19 -16.33 19.60
N THR A 45 0.68 -17.18 18.70
CA THR A 45 1.35 -18.44 19.09
C THR A 45 2.63 -18.18 19.88
N ASP A 46 3.45 -17.20 19.47
CA ASP A 46 4.69 -16.85 20.15
C ASP A 46 4.43 -16.25 21.55
N ILE A 47 3.32 -15.52 21.72
CA ILE A 47 2.92 -14.91 22.99
C ILE A 47 2.24 -15.94 23.90
N LEU A 48 1.28 -16.70 23.39
CA LEU A 48 0.42 -17.59 24.19
C LEU A 48 1.00 -19.00 24.37
N GLY A 49 2.01 -19.36 23.58
CA GLY A 49 2.47 -20.74 23.40
C GLY A 49 1.47 -21.59 22.59
N ASP A 50 1.91 -22.74 22.10
CA ASP A 50 1.09 -23.60 21.21
C ASP A 50 -0.24 -24.03 21.86
N GLN A 51 -0.22 -24.39 23.15
CA GLN A 51 -1.45 -24.79 23.85
C GLN A 51 -2.38 -23.60 24.09
N GLY A 52 -1.83 -22.48 24.56
CA GLY A 52 -2.63 -21.27 24.79
C GLY A 52 -3.24 -20.74 23.51
N ALA A 53 -2.50 -20.76 22.40
CA ALA A 53 -3.02 -20.38 21.09
C ALA A 53 -4.15 -21.32 20.63
N ARG A 54 -4.02 -22.64 20.82
CA ARG A 54 -5.11 -23.59 20.50
C ARG A 54 -6.36 -23.30 21.31
N ASP A 55 -6.22 -23.14 22.63
CA ASP A 55 -7.33 -22.83 23.53
C ASP A 55 -7.98 -21.49 23.13
N PHE A 56 -7.19 -20.46 22.85
CA PHE A 56 -7.64 -19.15 22.36
C PHE A 56 -8.41 -19.24 21.04
N TYR A 57 -7.87 -19.91 20.02
CA TYR A 57 -8.51 -20.02 18.70
C TYR A 57 -9.74 -20.93 18.68
N SER A 58 -9.91 -21.77 19.70
CA SER A 58 -11.12 -22.57 19.91
C SER A 58 -12.26 -21.77 20.54
N HIS A 59 -11.98 -20.58 21.09
CA HIS A 59 -12.99 -19.74 21.72
C HIS A 59 -14.07 -19.27 20.74
N ALA A 60 -15.35 -19.33 21.13
CA ALA A 60 -16.49 -19.04 20.26
C ALA A 60 -16.43 -17.65 19.62
N LEU A 61 -16.04 -16.62 20.38
CA LEU A 61 -15.89 -15.26 19.86
C LEU A 61 -14.72 -15.09 18.87
N ILE A 62 -13.73 -15.99 18.89
CA ILE A 62 -12.64 -15.97 17.91
C ILE A 62 -13.05 -16.77 16.67
N GLN A 63 -13.80 -17.86 16.86
CA GLN A 63 -14.36 -18.62 15.75
C GLN A 63 -15.33 -17.79 14.91
N SER A 64 -16.15 -16.94 15.52
CA SER A 64 -17.07 -16.05 14.80
C SER A 64 -16.37 -14.99 13.95
N LEU A 65 -15.09 -14.68 14.24
CA LEU A 65 -14.28 -13.74 13.45
C LEU A 65 -13.61 -14.40 12.24
N LYS A 66 -13.64 -15.73 12.12
CA LYS A 66 -13.08 -16.42 10.96
C LYS A 66 -13.90 -16.07 9.72
N THR A 67 -13.21 -15.95 8.59
CA THR A 67 -13.91 -15.70 7.31
C THR A 67 -14.74 -16.93 6.91
N VAL A 68 -15.66 -16.76 5.95
CA VAL A 68 -16.54 -17.84 5.43
C VAL A 68 -15.76 -19.08 4.99
N GLN A 69 -14.49 -18.94 4.61
CA GLN A 69 -13.59 -20.03 4.22
C GLN A 69 -12.81 -20.66 5.41
N GLY A 70 -13.17 -20.35 6.65
CA GLY A 70 -12.52 -20.85 7.87
C GLY A 70 -11.13 -20.28 8.15
N LYS A 71 -10.73 -19.20 7.45
CA LYS A 71 -9.40 -18.60 7.62
C LYS A 71 -9.33 -17.77 8.91
N PRO A 72 -8.16 -17.73 9.58
CA PRO A 72 -7.97 -16.90 10.77
C PRO A 72 -8.20 -15.41 10.45
N PRO A 73 -8.71 -14.63 11.43
CA PRO A 73 -8.99 -13.22 11.23
C PRO A 73 -7.71 -12.40 10.99
N SER A 74 -7.80 -11.35 10.16
CA SER A 74 -6.71 -10.38 9.94
C SER A 74 -6.60 -9.33 11.06
N TYR A 75 -7.63 -9.23 11.90
CA TYR A 75 -7.74 -8.32 13.03
C TYR A 75 -8.67 -8.92 14.09
N ILE A 76 -8.33 -8.77 15.37
CA ILE A 76 -9.13 -9.21 16.50
C ILE A 76 -9.42 -7.97 17.36
N PRO A 77 -10.69 -7.64 17.65
CA PRO A 77 -11.01 -6.56 18.57
C PRO A 77 -10.43 -6.83 19.96
N THR A 78 -9.87 -5.80 20.58
CA THR A 78 -9.17 -5.86 21.87
C THR A 78 -10.00 -6.53 22.96
N ARG A 79 -11.26 -6.11 23.12
CA ARG A 79 -12.18 -6.70 24.10
C ARG A 79 -12.43 -8.19 23.85
N THR A 80 -12.55 -8.58 22.58
CA THR A 80 -12.73 -9.99 22.20
C THR A 80 -11.49 -10.82 22.54
N PHE A 81 -10.29 -10.26 22.35
CA PHE A 81 -9.04 -10.89 22.76
C PHE A 81 -9.01 -11.12 24.27
N VAL A 82 -9.33 -10.10 25.09
CA VAL A 82 -9.31 -10.21 26.55
C VAL A 82 -10.27 -11.30 27.04
N ILE A 83 -11.49 -11.33 26.52
CA ILE A 83 -12.48 -12.37 26.87
C ILE A 83 -11.94 -13.75 26.50
N ALA A 84 -11.46 -13.92 25.26
CA ALA A 84 -10.95 -15.21 24.80
C ALA A 84 -9.68 -15.67 25.54
N LEU A 85 -8.82 -14.75 25.97
CA LEU A 85 -7.66 -15.04 26.79
C LEU A 85 -8.08 -15.51 28.19
N VAL A 86 -8.99 -14.78 28.84
CA VAL A 86 -9.41 -15.06 30.21
C VAL A 86 -10.27 -16.33 30.29
N GLU A 87 -11.24 -16.49 29.39
CA GLU A 87 -12.16 -17.64 29.39
C GLU A 87 -11.54 -18.86 28.70
N GLY A 88 -10.85 -18.67 27.57
CA GLY A 88 -10.27 -19.76 26.81
C GLY A 88 -8.95 -20.27 27.39
N VAL A 89 -7.98 -19.37 27.59
CA VAL A 89 -6.62 -19.75 27.98
C VAL A 89 -6.48 -19.91 29.49
N LEU A 90 -6.94 -18.94 30.28
CA LEU A 90 -6.91 -19.04 31.75
C LEU A 90 -8.01 -19.96 32.29
N LYS A 91 -8.99 -20.34 31.46
CA LYS A 91 -10.14 -21.19 31.85
C LYS A 91 -10.83 -20.65 33.10
N ARG A 92 -10.95 -19.32 33.18
CA ARG A 92 -11.61 -18.61 34.28
C ARG A 92 -13.07 -18.38 33.90
N GLY A 93 -13.98 -18.71 34.81
CA GLY A 93 -15.40 -18.40 34.64
C GLY A 93 -15.68 -16.90 34.79
N VAL A 94 -16.86 -16.47 34.30
CA VAL A 94 -17.31 -15.06 34.23
C VAL A 94 -17.28 -14.33 35.60
N LYS A 95 -17.41 -15.06 36.73
CA LYS A 95 -17.51 -14.50 38.09
C LYS A 95 -16.22 -14.53 38.93
N GLY A 96 -15.05 -14.81 38.34
CA GLY A 96 -13.81 -14.97 39.12
C GLY A 96 -13.30 -13.67 39.76
N THR A 97 -12.63 -13.77 40.90
CA THR A 97 -11.93 -12.66 41.57
C THR A 97 -10.52 -12.45 41.02
N MET A 98 -9.80 -11.41 41.49
CA MET A 98 -8.40 -11.20 41.16
C MET A 98 -7.50 -12.35 41.66
N ASP A 99 -7.79 -12.89 42.85
CA ASP A 99 -7.09 -14.06 43.39
C ASP A 99 -7.27 -15.31 42.49
N ASP A 100 -8.43 -15.45 41.86
CA ASP A 100 -8.65 -16.52 40.87
C ASP A 100 -7.75 -16.33 39.65
N VAL A 101 -7.61 -15.09 39.17
CA VAL A 101 -6.72 -14.77 38.04
C VAL A 101 -5.28 -15.13 38.41
N GLU A 102 -4.81 -14.70 39.57
CA GLU A 102 -3.43 -14.95 40.01
C GLU A 102 -3.15 -16.46 40.12
N ARG A 103 -4.04 -17.22 40.76
CA ARG A 103 -3.91 -18.69 40.85
C ARG A 103 -3.85 -19.35 39.48
N LYS A 104 -4.70 -18.93 38.53
CA LYS A 104 -4.72 -19.49 37.17
C LYS A 104 -3.46 -19.15 36.40
N VAL A 105 -2.94 -17.93 36.53
CA VAL A 105 -1.68 -17.50 35.91
C VAL A 105 -0.49 -18.28 36.49
N GLN A 106 -0.46 -18.48 37.81
CA GLN A 106 0.59 -19.27 38.45
C GLN A 106 0.57 -20.74 38.00
N ALA A 107 -0.60 -21.29 37.72
CA ALA A 107 -0.82 -22.65 37.22
C ALA A 107 -0.58 -22.84 35.71
N LEU A 108 -0.17 -21.78 34.97
CA LEU A 108 0.16 -21.91 33.55
C LEU A 108 1.32 -22.90 33.33
N PRO A 109 1.27 -23.66 32.22
CA PRO A 109 2.27 -24.67 31.94
C PRO A 109 3.65 -24.03 31.68
N PRO A 110 4.77 -24.73 31.94
CA PRO A 110 6.13 -24.19 31.77
C PRO A 110 6.42 -23.67 30.35
N GLN A 111 5.77 -24.24 29.33
CA GLN A 111 5.92 -23.80 27.94
C GLN A 111 5.33 -22.40 27.69
N ALA A 112 4.46 -21.91 28.58
CA ALA A 112 3.85 -20.58 28.52
C ALA A 112 4.56 -19.57 29.46
N ASP A 113 5.84 -19.79 29.78
CA ASP A 113 6.60 -18.96 30.74
C ASP A 113 6.59 -17.46 30.38
N LYS A 114 6.77 -17.12 29.10
CA LYS A 114 6.70 -15.71 28.64
C LYS A 114 5.33 -15.08 28.88
N LEU A 115 4.25 -15.82 28.62
CA LEU A 115 2.88 -15.38 28.90
C LEU A 115 2.71 -15.17 30.41
N LYS A 116 3.12 -16.15 31.21
CA LYS A 116 3.04 -16.10 32.66
C LYS A 116 3.75 -14.87 33.23
N GLN A 117 4.99 -14.61 32.81
CA GLN A 117 5.74 -13.43 33.24
C GLN A 117 5.05 -12.13 32.85
N SER A 118 4.52 -12.04 31.62
CA SER A 118 3.77 -10.87 31.16
C SER A 118 2.52 -10.64 32.00
N LEU A 119 1.73 -11.69 32.24
CA LEU A 119 0.50 -11.61 33.05
C LEU A 119 0.77 -11.28 34.51
N LEU A 120 1.85 -11.81 35.11
CA LEU A 120 2.25 -11.47 36.48
C LEU A 120 2.64 -9.99 36.61
N ALA A 121 3.31 -9.43 35.60
CA ALA A 121 3.62 -7.99 35.59
C ALA A 121 2.35 -7.13 35.52
N LEU A 122 1.36 -7.54 34.72
CA LEU A 122 0.06 -6.86 34.62
C LEU A 122 -0.77 -7.01 35.91
N ILE A 123 -0.72 -8.18 36.55
CA ILE A 123 -1.35 -8.42 37.87
C ILE A 123 -0.75 -7.48 38.92
N ALA A 124 0.58 -7.38 38.97
CA ALA A 124 1.26 -6.50 39.92
C ALA A 124 0.89 -5.02 39.69
N ALA A 125 0.75 -4.60 38.43
CA ALA A 125 0.34 -3.24 38.09
C ALA A 125 -1.14 -2.94 38.42
N ALA A 126 -1.98 -3.96 38.49
CA ALA A 126 -3.41 -3.82 38.75
C ALA A 126 -3.74 -3.61 40.24
N ASP A 127 -2.81 -3.89 41.15
CA ASP A 127 -2.97 -3.65 42.60
C ASP A 127 -4.25 -4.26 43.20
N GLY A 128 -4.56 -5.50 42.82
CA GLY A 128 -5.75 -6.23 43.27
C GLY A 128 -7.05 -5.87 42.56
N ASP A 129 -7.06 -4.85 41.70
CA ASP A 129 -8.24 -4.38 40.97
C ASP A 129 -8.43 -5.15 39.64
N LEU A 130 -9.55 -5.87 39.54
CA LEU A 130 -9.86 -6.69 38.37
C LEU A 130 -10.14 -5.84 37.11
N GLU A 131 -10.73 -4.65 37.26
CA GLU A 131 -11.01 -3.76 36.15
C GLU A 131 -9.71 -3.16 35.62
N ARG A 132 -8.81 -2.73 36.51
CA ARG A 132 -7.46 -2.29 36.11
C ARG A 132 -6.65 -3.39 35.43
N PHE A 133 -6.77 -4.64 35.89
CA PHE A 133 -6.13 -5.77 35.22
C PHE A 133 -6.67 -5.95 33.80
N GLN A 134 -7.99 -5.86 33.61
CA GLN A 134 -8.59 -5.93 32.27
C GLN A 134 -8.10 -4.79 31.37
N THR A 135 -8.09 -3.54 31.85
CA THR A 135 -7.55 -2.41 31.08
C THR A 135 -6.08 -2.62 30.73
N SER A 136 -5.28 -3.12 31.66
CA SER A 136 -3.86 -3.39 31.43
C SER A 136 -3.64 -4.49 30.36
N LEU A 137 -4.51 -5.50 30.30
CA LEU A 137 -4.51 -6.49 29.23
C LEU A 137 -4.89 -5.88 27.87
N GLU A 138 -5.88 -5.01 27.84
CA GLU A 138 -6.31 -4.30 26.63
C GLU A 138 -5.16 -3.45 26.08
N ASP A 139 -4.51 -2.66 26.93
CA ASP A 139 -3.37 -1.80 26.57
C ASP A 139 -2.18 -2.61 26.07
N TRP A 140 -1.85 -3.71 26.76
CA TRP A 140 -0.78 -4.60 26.35
C TRP A 140 -1.03 -5.21 24.96
N PHE A 141 -2.27 -5.67 24.70
CA PHE A 141 -2.63 -6.19 23.39
C PHE A 141 -2.61 -5.11 22.31
N ASN A 142 -3.14 -3.92 22.59
CA ASN A 142 -3.10 -2.79 21.66
C ASN A 142 -1.66 -2.44 21.27
N ALA A 143 -0.76 -2.34 22.24
CA ALA A 143 0.66 -2.08 21.98
C ALA A 143 1.31 -3.18 21.12
N ALA A 144 0.97 -4.45 21.35
CA ALA A 144 1.43 -5.56 20.51
C ALA A 144 0.89 -5.46 19.07
N MET A 145 -0.38 -5.09 18.91
CA MET A 145 -1.03 -4.92 17.60
C MET A 145 -0.51 -3.70 16.83
N ASP A 146 -0.20 -2.61 17.51
CA ASP A 146 0.44 -1.42 16.92
C ASP A 146 1.84 -1.74 16.42
N ARG A 147 2.62 -2.49 17.20
CA ARG A 147 3.96 -2.97 16.79
C ARG A 147 3.86 -3.90 15.57
N LEU A 148 2.94 -4.86 15.58
CA LEU A 148 2.71 -5.77 14.47
C LEU A 148 2.32 -5.00 13.20
N SER A 149 1.37 -4.07 13.32
CA SER A 149 0.89 -3.25 12.22
C SER A 149 2.00 -2.34 11.67
N GLY A 150 2.81 -1.73 12.55
CA GLY A 150 3.92 -0.86 12.19
C GLY A 150 5.03 -1.59 11.44
N TRP A 151 5.49 -2.74 11.94
CA TRP A 151 6.47 -3.58 11.25
C TRP A 151 5.95 -4.03 9.88
N TYR A 152 4.67 -4.40 9.82
CA TYR A 152 4.05 -4.84 8.58
C TYR A 152 4.04 -3.73 7.54
N LYS A 153 3.54 -2.54 7.90
CA LYS A 153 3.51 -1.35 7.04
C LYS A 153 4.89 -1.01 6.49
N ARG A 154 5.94 -1.05 7.31
CA ARG A 154 7.33 -0.80 6.88
C ARG A 154 7.81 -1.84 5.88
N ARG A 155 7.58 -3.14 6.17
CA ARG A 155 7.96 -4.22 5.26
C ARG A 155 7.26 -4.10 3.91
N THR A 156 5.99 -3.72 3.90
CA THR A 156 5.22 -3.47 2.67
C THR A 156 5.81 -2.35 1.85
N GLN A 157 6.09 -1.21 2.48
CA GLN A 157 6.69 -0.07 1.79
C GLN A 157 8.02 -0.45 1.14
N VAL A 158 8.86 -1.24 1.83
CA VAL A 158 10.12 -1.75 1.24
C VAL A 158 9.86 -2.68 0.05
N ILE A 159 8.88 -3.58 0.15
CA ILE A 159 8.53 -4.49 -0.96
C ILE A 159 8.03 -3.68 -2.17
N VAL A 160 7.07 -2.78 -1.97
CA VAL A 160 6.51 -1.94 -3.05
C VAL A 160 7.60 -1.07 -3.67
N PHE A 161 8.46 -0.44 -2.86
CA PHE A 161 9.60 0.33 -3.36
C PHE A 161 10.56 -0.55 -4.19
N THR A 162 10.91 -1.74 -3.70
CA THR A 162 11.82 -2.64 -4.42
C THR A 162 11.22 -3.12 -5.73
N VAL A 163 9.94 -3.50 -5.73
CA VAL A 163 9.22 -3.90 -6.95
C VAL A 163 9.15 -2.72 -7.93
N GLY A 164 8.76 -1.53 -7.46
CA GLY A 164 8.72 -0.31 -8.27
C GLY A 164 10.09 0.05 -8.85
N LEU A 165 11.16 -0.10 -8.07
CA LEU A 165 12.54 0.14 -8.52
C LEU A 165 12.95 -0.86 -9.60
N VAL A 166 12.71 -2.16 -9.40
CA VAL A 166 12.99 -3.20 -10.40
C VAL A 166 12.21 -2.96 -11.69
N PHE A 167 10.91 -2.63 -11.58
CA PHE A 167 10.08 -2.28 -12.73
C PHE A 167 10.62 -1.05 -13.45
N SER A 168 10.93 0.03 -12.72
CA SER A 168 11.47 1.25 -13.33
C SER A 168 12.79 0.99 -14.07
N ALA A 169 13.67 0.15 -13.52
CA ALA A 169 14.92 -0.22 -14.17
C ALA A 169 14.67 -1.12 -15.41
N ALA A 170 13.79 -2.11 -15.31
CA ALA A 170 13.46 -3.02 -16.42
C ALA A 170 12.84 -2.27 -17.61
N TYR A 171 11.96 -1.31 -17.34
CA TYR A 171 11.27 -0.50 -18.35
C TYR A 171 11.97 0.83 -18.63
N ASN A 172 13.16 1.06 -18.07
CA ASN A 172 14.00 2.23 -18.32
C ASN A 172 13.32 3.58 -17.99
N ILE A 173 12.49 3.61 -16.94
CA ILE A 173 11.65 4.74 -16.56
C ILE A 173 12.40 5.61 -15.56
N ASP A 174 13.09 6.61 -16.08
CA ASP A 174 13.88 7.55 -15.32
C ASP A 174 13.18 8.91 -15.25
N THR A 175 12.89 9.37 -14.04
CA THR A 175 12.20 10.65 -13.78
C THR A 175 12.96 11.85 -14.36
N ILE A 176 14.28 11.91 -14.20
CA ILE A 176 15.12 13.01 -14.69
C ILE A 176 15.11 13.03 -16.21
N GLN A 177 15.22 11.87 -16.84
CA GLN A 177 15.17 11.74 -18.30
C GLN A 177 13.80 12.14 -18.86
N ILE A 178 12.71 11.66 -18.24
CA ILE A 178 11.33 12.01 -18.62
C ILE A 178 11.12 13.52 -18.51
N PHE A 179 11.50 14.12 -17.38
CA PHE A 179 11.36 15.56 -17.16
C PHE A 179 12.14 16.38 -18.21
N ASN A 180 13.38 16.00 -18.48
CA ASN A 180 14.22 16.68 -19.48
C ASN A 180 13.63 16.61 -20.88
N GLN A 181 13.03 15.47 -21.25
CA GLN A 181 12.43 15.31 -22.56
C GLN A 181 11.12 16.06 -22.69
N LEU A 182 10.24 15.97 -21.70
CA LEU A 182 9.00 16.76 -21.69
C LEU A 182 9.25 18.26 -21.71
N SER A 183 10.36 18.71 -21.12
CA SER A 183 10.75 20.12 -21.15
C SER A 183 11.20 20.58 -22.54
N ARG A 184 11.83 19.70 -23.33
CA ARG A 184 12.44 20.03 -24.63
C ARG A 184 11.53 19.74 -25.82
N ASP A 185 10.64 18.77 -25.70
CA ASP A 185 9.78 18.31 -26.77
C ASP A 185 8.32 18.74 -26.55
N SER A 186 7.87 19.71 -27.34
CA SER A 186 6.49 20.21 -27.28
C SER A 186 5.46 19.24 -27.82
N ALA A 187 5.81 18.38 -28.77
CA ALA A 187 4.89 17.42 -29.36
C ALA A 187 4.61 16.28 -28.38
N LEU A 188 5.66 15.72 -27.77
CA LEU A 188 5.52 14.71 -26.71
C LEU A 188 4.72 15.26 -25.53
N ARG A 189 5.02 16.48 -25.09
CA ARG A 189 4.30 17.12 -23.99
C ARG A 189 2.82 17.30 -24.32
N ALA A 190 2.48 17.77 -25.53
CA ALA A 190 1.09 17.93 -25.94
C ALA A 190 0.34 16.58 -25.95
N ALA A 191 0.96 15.52 -26.48
CA ALA A 191 0.36 14.19 -26.51
C ALA A 191 0.02 13.66 -25.11
N LEU A 192 0.92 13.80 -24.14
CA LEU A 192 0.65 13.35 -22.76
C LEU A 192 -0.39 14.20 -22.04
N VAL A 193 -0.43 15.50 -22.30
CA VAL A 193 -1.48 16.37 -21.75
C VAL A 193 -2.85 15.92 -22.26
N THR A 194 -2.97 15.68 -23.56
CA THR A 194 -4.22 15.17 -24.16
C THR A 194 -4.59 13.80 -23.60
N ALA A 195 -3.64 12.89 -23.46
CA ALA A 195 -3.89 11.59 -22.85
C ALA A 195 -4.37 11.70 -21.40
N ALA A 196 -3.76 12.57 -20.59
CA ALA A 196 -4.15 12.81 -19.20
C ALA A 196 -5.58 13.39 -19.11
N GLU A 197 -5.92 14.36 -19.96
CA GLU A 197 -7.27 14.95 -20.02
C GLU A 197 -8.33 13.94 -20.45
N ASN A 198 -8.02 13.10 -21.46
CA ASN A 198 -8.93 12.05 -21.91
C ASN A 198 -9.17 11.02 -20.81
N GLN A 199 -8.11 10.59 -20.11
CA GLN A 199 -8.24 9.65 -19.01
C GLN A 199 -9.02 10.23 -17.82
N GLN A 200 -8.83 11.53 -17.53
CA GLN A 200 -9.63 12.21 -16.51
C GLN A 200 -11.14 12.19 -16.85
N ARG A 201 -11.50 12.39 -18.12
CA ARG A 201 -12.90 12.32 -18.58
C ARG A 201 -13.46 10.91 -18.54
N ALA A 202 -12.64 9.91 -18.91
CA ALA A 202 -13.02 8.49 -18.85
C ALA A 202 -13.17 7.98 -17.40
N GLY A 203 -12.58 8.69 -16.44
CA GLY A 203 -12.43 8.22 -15.07
C GLY A 203 -11.17 7.38 -14.93
N PHE A 204 -10.54 7.45 -13.77
CA PHE A 204 -9.46 6.54 -13.45
C PHE A 204 -10.04 5.31 -12.75
N PRO A 205 -9.54 4.11 -13.09
CA PRO A 205 -9.67 2.94 -12.25
C PRO A 205 -9.45 3.29 -10.78
N GLN A 206 -10.49 3.23 -9.97
CA GLN A 206 -10.31 3.23 -8.53
C GLN A 206 -10.07 1.78 -8.14
N GLY A 207 -8.85 1.46 -7.72
CA GLY A 207 -8.54 0.14 -7.18
C GLY A 207 -9.41 -0.11 -5.95
N THR A 208 -10.44 -0.92 -6.09
CA THR A 208 -11.22 -1.49 -4.99
C THR A 208 -10.96 -2.98 -4.98
N GLU A 209 -10.57 -3.52 -3.82
CA GLU A 209 -10.07 -4.88 -3.52
C GLU A 209 -11.03 -6.05 -3.90
N SER A 210 -11.60 -6.10 -5.10
CA SER A 210 -12.56 -7.15 -5.50
C SER A 210 -12.13 -7.88 -6.77
N GLU A 211 -12.37 -9.20 -6.79
CA GLU A 211 -11.95 -10.20 -7.80
C GLU A 211 -12.27 -9.87 -9.29
N GLN A 212 -12.90 -8.75 -9.61
CA GLN A 212 -13.08 -8.21 -10.97
C GLN A 212 -11.83 -7.49 -11.53
N ASP A 213 -10.75 -7.37 -10.75
CA ASP A 213 -9.54 -6.60 -11.08
C ASP A 213 -8.76 -7.08 -12.33
N LYS A 214 -8.88 -8.35 -12.76
CA LYS A 214 -8.07 -8.88 -13.89
C LYS A 214 -8.49 -8.33 -15.26
N GLU A 215 -9.78 -8.13 -15.49
CA GLU A 215 -10.29 -7.57 -16.75
C GLU A 215 -9.99 -6.06 -16.81
N HIS A 216 -10.23 -5.36 -15.70
CA HIS A 216 -9.90 -3.94 -15.57
C HIS A 216 -8.39 -3.67 -15.68
N PHE A 217 -7.56 -4.58 -15.17
CA PHE A 217 -6.10 -4.56 -15.31
C PHE A 217 -5.64 -4.74 -16.77
N GLN A 218 -6.24 -5.68 -17.50
CA GLN A 218 -5.89 -5.88 -18.92
C GLN A 218 -6.31 -4.68 -19.79
N GLU A 219 -7.44 -4.04 -19.46
CA GLU A 219 -7.86 -2.80 -20.12
C GLU A 219 -6.92 -1.64 -19.83
N GLN A 220 -6.47 -1.48 -18.58
CA GLN A 220 -5.48 -0.46 -18.21
C GLN A 220 -4.14 -0.64 -18.92
N LEU A 221 -3.64 -1.88 -18.99
CA LEU A 221 -2.40 -2.19 -19.71
C LEU A 221 -2.51 -1.95 -21.21
N LYS A 222 -3.68 -2.24 -21.81
CA LYS A 222 -3.96 -1.92 -23.22
C LYS A 222 -3.99 -0.41 -23.45
N ALA A 223 -4.70 0.35 -22.61
CA ALA A 223 -4.76 1.81 -22.70
C ALA A 223 -3.35 2.45 -22.56
N LEU A 224 -2.52 1.93 -21.65
CA LEU A 224 -1.12 2.33 -21.48
C LEU A 224 -0.23 1.98 -22.69
N GLY A 225 -0.47 0.82 -23.32
CA GLY A 225 0.22 0.42 -24.55
C GLY A 225 -0.20 1.25 -25.76
N GLU A 226 -1.47 1.64 -25.84
CA GLU A 226 -2.05 2.51 -26.88
C GLU A 226 -1.58 3.97 -26.75
N LEU A 227 -1.16 4.38 -25.56
CA LEU A 227 -0.53 5.69 -25.32
C LEU A 227 0.80 5.88 -26.08
N GLY A 228 1.39 4.81 -26.62
CA GLY A 228 2.63 4.88 -27.40
C GLY A 228 3.86 5.32 -26.59
N LEU A 229 3.78 5.29 -25.25
CA LEU A 229 4.91 5.61 -24.38
C LEU A 229 6.09 4.66 -24.69
N PRO A 230 7.30 5.18 -24.95
CA PRO A 230 8.44 4.35 -25.34
C PRO A 230 9.08 3.71 -24.10
N LEU A 231 8.32 2.89 -23.40
CA LEU A 231 8.83 2.14 -22.26
C LEU A 231 9.82 1.07 -22.78
N GLY A 232 10.86 0.79 -22.00
CA GLY A 232 11.88 -0.21 -22.27
C GLY A 232 13.22 0.32 -22.78
N TRP A 233 14.17 -0.60 -22.90
CA TRP A 233 15.49 -0.36 -23.47
C TRP A 233 15.45 -0.57 -24.99
N SER A 234 16.14 0.26 -25.78
CA SER A 234 16.37 -0.01 -27.21
C SER A 234 17.83 0.21 -27.56
N SER A 235 18.42 -0.78 -28.23
CA SER A 235 19.81 -0.81 -28.69
C SER A 235 19.99 -0.31 -30.14
N GLY A 236 18.92 0.15 -30.80
CA GLY A 236 18.99 0.69 -32.17
C GLY A 236 19.43 2.15 -32.23
N LYS A 237 20.10 2.56 -33.32
CA LYS A 237 20.22 3.98 -33.69
C LYS A 237 18.81 4.56 -33.67
N ALA A 238 18.61 5.65 -32.92
CA ALA A 238 17.32 6.33 -32.84
C ALA A 238 16.73 6.40 -34.25
N THR A 239 15.60 5.75 -34.48
CA THR A 239 14.91 5.83 -35.77
C THR A 239 14.60 7.31 -35.98
N GLU A 240 15.24 7.90 -36.99
CA GLU A 240 15.10 9.31 -37.33
C GLU A 240 13.60 9.63 -37.43
N GLY A 241 13.13 10.51 -36.56
CA GLY A 241 11.74 10.98 -36.56
C GLY A 241 10.85 10.53 -35.39
N SER A 242 11.28 9.60 -34.52
CA SER A 242 10.53 9.32 -33.29
C SER A 242 11.04 10.22 -32.14
N PRO A 243 10.23 11.18 -31.63
CA PRO A 243 10.65 12.06 -30.53
C PRO A 243 10.96 11.27 -29.24
N LEU A 244 10.48 10.04 -29.19
CA LEU A 244 10.53 9.07 -28.11
C LEU A 244 11.80 8.21 -28.09
N ALA A 245 12.60 8.18 -29.17
CA ALA A 245 13.76 7.29 -29.30
C ALA A 245 14.91 7.62 -28.32
N ASN A 246 14.99 8.88 -27.86
CA ASN A 246 16.00 9.34 -26.91
C ASN A 246 15.72 8.89 -25.45
N LEU A 247 14.52 8.39 -25.13
CA LEU A 247 14.22 7.80 -23.80
C LEU A 247 14.96 6.48 -23.57
N ARG A 248 15.42 5.83 -24.63
CA ARG A 248 15.81 4.42 -24.60
C ARG A 248 17.32 4.16 -24.65
N GLN A 249 18.13 5.19 -24.89
CA GLN A 249 19.58 5.04 -25.01
C GLN A 249 20.26 5.04 -23.63
N PRO A 250 21.19 4.10 -23.37
CA PRO A 250 21.97 4.11 -22.14
C PRO A 250 22.92 5.31 -22.10
N PRO A 251 23.21 5.87 -20.91
CA PRO A 251 24.19 6.93 -20.79
C PRO A 251 25.58 6.50 -21.27
N THR A 252 26.28 7.39 -21.96
CA THR A 252 27.66 7.15 -22.47
C THR A 252 28.74 7.67 -21.52
N THR A 253 28.37 8.47 -20.52
CA THR A 253 29.31 9.09 -19.56
C THR A 253 29.08 8.57 -18.14
N PRO A 254 30.13 8.54 -17.27
CA PRO A 254 29.98 8.15 -15.86
C PRO A 254 28.96 9.01 -15.12
N MET A 255 28.98 10.33 -15.35
CA MET A 255 28.01 11.26 -14.74
C MET A 255 26.57 10.99 -15.23
N GLY A 256 26.41 10.59 -16.49
CA GLY A 256 25.11 10.19 -17.02
C GLY A 256 24.54 8.96 -16.32
N TRP A 257 25.40 7.99 -15.95
CA TRP A 257 24.98 6.83 -15.15
C TRP A 257 24.57 7.21 -13.73
N VAL A 258 25.25 8.17 -13.10
CA VAL A 258 24.85 8.68 -11.76
C VAL A 258 23.46 9.29 -11.81
N LEU A 259 23.20 10.16 -12.80
CA LEU A 259 21.88 10.76 -13.00
C LEU A 259 20.83 9.70 -13.32
N LYS A 260 21.17 8.67 -14.08
CA LYS A 260 20.29 7.55 -14.40
C LYS A 260 19.84 6.80 -13.16
N VAL A 261 20.80 6.44 -12.29
CA VAL A 261 20.50 5.76 -11.03
C VAL A 261 19.64 6.65 -10.14
N LEU A 262 19.96 7.95 -10.03
CA LEU A 262 19.16 8.89 -9.25
C LEU A 262 17.73 9.00 -9.78
N GLY A 263 17.57 9.08 -11.09
CA GLY A 263 16.28 9.15 -11.75
C GLY A 263 15.43 7.88 -11.61
N LEU A 264 16.06 6.70 -11.64
CA LEU A 264 15.40 5.41 -11.33
C LEU A 264 14.98 5.33 -9.86
N LEU A 265 15.82 5.80 -8.93
CA LEU A 265 15.47 5.87 -7.50
C LEU A 265 14.27 6.80 -7.27
N MET A 266 14.24 7.96 -7.93
CA MET A 266 13.09 8.88 -7.90
C MET A 266 11.83 8.22 -8.43
N THR A 267 11.91 7.47 -9.54
CA THR A 267 10.77 6.74 -10.09
C THR A 267 10.29 5.65 -9.15
N GLY A 268 11.20 4.82 -8.60
CA GLY A 268 10.84 3.77 -7.64
C GLY A 268 10.18 4.35 -6.38
N PHE A 269 10.67 5.50 -5.91
CA PHE A 269 10.05 6.22 -4.80
C PHE A 269 8.66 6.76 -5.17
N ALA A 270 8.52 7.38 -6.34
CA ALA A 270 7.24 7.88 -6.84
C ALA A 270 6.20 6.76 -6.92
N VAL A 271 6.55 5.62 -7.53
CA VAL A 271 5.66 4.45 -7.65
C VAL A 271 5.25 3.91 -6.27
N SER A 272 6.15 3.99 -5.27
CA SER A 272 5.83 3.52 -3.90
C SER A 272 4.75 4.32 -3.18
N LEU A 273 4.43 5.54 -3.65
CA LEU A 273 3.33 6.35 -3.13
C LEU A 273 1.94 5.83 -3.58
N GLY A 274 1.92 5.03 -4.65
CA GLY A 274 0.71 4.38 -5.17
C GLY A 274 -0.16 5.28 -6.04
N ALA A 275 -1.09 4.65 -6.76
CA ALA A 275 -1.98 5.31 -7.71
C ALA A 275 -2.92 6.38 -7.07
N PRO A 276 -3.52 6.15 -5.89
CA PRO A 276 -4.40 7.15 -5.28
C PRO A 276 -3.71 8.51 -5.04
N PHE A 277 -2.47 8.49 -4.58
CA PHE A 277 -1.68 9.71 -4.38
C PHE A 277 -1.50 10.49 -5.69
N TRP A 278 -1.07 9.82 -6.76
CA TRP A 278 -0.81 10.49 -8.03
C TRP A 278 -2.09 10.91 -8.77
N PHE A 279 -3.21 10.22 -8.55
CA PHE A 279 -4.52 10.67 -9.02
C PHE A 279 -4.92 12.00 -8.38
N ASP A 280 -4.75 12.14 -7.05
CA ASP A 280 -5.02 13.40 -6.35
C ASP A 280 -4.12 14.53 -6.85
N VAL A 281 -2.82 14.25 -7.04
CA VAL A 281 -1.87 15.22 -7.60
C VAL A 281 -2.27 15.63 -9.02
N LEU A 282 -2.64 14.67 -9.87
CA LEU A 282 -3.07 14.93 -11.25
C LEU A 282 -4.30 15.85 -11.27
N ASN A 283 -5.32 15.53 -10.46
CA ASN A 283 -6.52 16.35 -10.35
C ASN A 283 -6.20 17.79 -9.92
N LYS A 284 -5.33 17.96 -8.92
CA LYS A 284 -4.89 19.29 -8.47
C LYS A 284 -4.19 20.06 -9.57
N ILE A 285 -3.29 19.43 -10.33
CA ILE A 285 -2.58 20.09 -11.44
C ILE A 285 -3.56 20.48 -12.56
N ILE A 286 -4.53 19.63 -12.89
CA ILE A 286 -5.53 19.95 -13.92
C ILE A 286 -6.39 21.14 -13.50
N VAL A 287 -6.81 21.21 -12.23
CA VAL A 287 -7.57 22.35 -11.69
C VAL A 287 -6.74 23.65 -11.73
N VAL A 288 -5.46 23.58 -11.37
CA VAL A 288 -4.54 24.73 -11.49
C VAL A 288 -4.38 25.13 -12.96
N ARG A 289 -4.28 24.16 -13.87
CA ARG A 289 -4.15 24.46 -15.31
C ARG A 289 -5.41 25.13 -15.87
N SER A 290 -6.60 24.69 -15.49
CA SER A 290 -7.86 25.26 -15.97
C SER A 290 -8.13 26.66 -15.42
N THR A 291 -7.68 26.96 -14.20
CA THR A 291 -7.78 28.31 -13.63
C THR A 291 -6.81 29.31 -14.27
N VAL A 292 -5.65 28.85 -14.74
CA VAL A 292 -4.65 29.69 -15.45
C VAL A 292 -4.95 29.81 -16.96
N LYS A 293 -5.77 28.91 -17.53
CA LYS A 293 -6.35 29.03 -18.90
C LYS A 293 -7.88 29.26 -18.88
N PRO A 294 -8.36 30.48 -18.60
CA PRO A 294 -9.77 30.80 -18.82
C PRO A 294 -10.00 31.05 -20.32
N GLY A 295 -10.28 30.00 -21.10
CA GLY A 295 -10.60 30.17 -22.52
C GLY A 295 -10.67 28.87 -23.31
N GLU A 296 -11.77 28.13 -23.18
CA GLU A 296 -12.40 27.26 -24.20
C GLU A 296 -13.63 26.53 -23.62
N LYS A 297 -14.46 27.25 -22.86
CA LYS A 297 -15.84 26.81 -22.56
C LYS A 297 -16.78 27.99 -22.72
N SER A 298 -17.17 28.25 -23.96
CA SER A 298 -18.51 28.76 -24.26
C SER A 298 -18.85 28.39 -25.70
N PRO A 299 -19.88 27.57 -25.97
CA PRO A 299 -20.60 27.69 -27.23
C PRO A 299 -21.27 29.06 -27.22
N GLU A 300 -21.05 29.85 -28.27
CA GLU A 300 -21.83 31.06 -28.55
C GLU A 300 -23.32 30.70 -28.59
N GLU A 301 -24.08 31.26 -27.65
CA GLU A 301 -25.52 31.33 -27.76
C GLU A 301 -25.81 32.27 -28.93
N ARG A 302 -26.16 31.69 -30.10
CA ARG A 302 -26.59 32.44 -31.28
C ARG A 302 -27.69 33.43 -30.87
N SER A 303 -27.33 34.71 -30.91
CA SER A 303 -28.26 35.83 -30.99
C SER A 303 -29.31 35.54 -32.07
N LYS A 304 -30.54 35.30 -31.65
CA LYS A 304 -31.71 35.36 -32.54
C LYS A 304 -32.02 36.83 -32.77
N SER A 305 -31.74 37.30 -33.98
CA SER A 305 -32.53 38.38 -34.60
C SER A 305 -33.86 37.83 -35.09
#